data_AF-A0A517Z210-F1
#
_entry.id   AF-A0A517Z210-F1
#
_cell.length_a   1.000
_cell.length_b   1.000
_cell.length_c   1.000
_cell.angle_alpha   90.00
_cell.angle_beta   90.00
_cell.angle_gamma   90.00
#
_symmetry.space_group_name_H-M   'P 1'
#
loop_
_entity.id
_entity.type
_entity.pdbx_description
1 polymer ?
#
loop_
_entity_poly.entity_id
_entity_poly.type
_entity_poly.pdbx_seq_one_letter_code
_entity_poly.pdbx_strand_id
1 'polypeptide(L)'
;MRGRLHKRSLAISSSATLPMLSTALDDPVPSSASSDIYRDCPPAGDRREIERNVRNTLVDQPGLKFSSLVVRRIHDGVCLEGVLEVSDDTDGTDVSNLARQVAGVDNVINRLLVCDTGSRAVR
;
A
#
# COMPACT_ATOMS: atom_id res chain seq x y z
N MET A 1 0.25 70.04 -14.34
CA MET A 1 0.52 68.72 -13.71
C MET A 1 1.81 68.18 -14.31
N ARG A 2 2.93 68.18 -13.58
CA ARG A 2 3.65 66.98 -13.08
C ARG A 2 3.75 65.88 -14.17
N GLY A 3 4.91 65.43 -14.66
CA GLY A 3 6.31 65.56 -14.25
C GLY A 3 7.21 65.07 -15.40
N ARG A 4 8.51 65.39 -15.38
CA ARG A 4 9.61 64.50 -14.90
C ARG A 4 9.81 63.28 -15.83
N LEU A 5 11.00 62.91 -16.32
CA LEU A 5 12.37 63.34 -16.07
C LEU A 5 13.30 62.58 -17.05
N HIS A 6 14.31 63.26 -17.59
CA HIS A 6 15.72 62.84 -17.79
C HIS A 6 16.05 61.56 -18.60
N LYS A 7 16.76 61.68 -19.73
CA LYS A 7 18.21 61.94 -19.92
C LYS A 7 19.08 60.66 -19.84
N ARG A 8 19.95 60.57 -20.86
CA ARG A 8 21.33 60.02 -20.89
C ARG A 8 21.54 58.61 -21.43
N SER A 9 21.97 58.60 -22.69
CA SER A 9 23.13 57.87 -23.24
C SER A 9 24.24 57.60 -22.20
N LEU A 10 24.87 56.41 -22.28
CA LEU A 10 26.33 56.24 -22.33
C LEU A 10 26.70 54.76 -22.51
N ALA A 11 27.69 54.53 -23.36
CA ALA A 11 28.33 53.26 -23.67
C ALA A 11 29.03 52.65 -22.45
N ILE A 12 29.09 51.31 -22.39
CA ILE A 12 30.07 50.60 -21.57
C ILE A 12 30.60 49.42 -22.38
N SER A 13 31.79 49.63 -22.97
CA SER A 13 32.74 48.56 -23.24
C SER A 13 33.48 48.28 -21.94
N SER A 14 33.54 47.03 -21.49
CA SER A 14 34.44 46.61 -20.41
C SER A 14 34.75 45.12 -20.53
N SER A 15 36.00 44.88 -20.93
CA SER A 15 36.72 43.62 -20.80
C SER A 15 36.90 43.27 -19.32
N ALA A 16 36.60 42.03 -18.92
CA ALA A 16 37.07 41.47 -17.67
C ALA A 16 37.27 39.94 -17.77
N THR A 17 38.56 39.60 -17.76
CA THR A 17 39.27 38.38 -17.34
C THR A 17 38.53 37.38 -16.44
N LEU A 18 38.76 36.09 -16.75
CA LEU A 18 38.64 34.80 -16.01
C LEU A 18 38.75 34.89 -14.46
N PRO A 19 38.40 33.86 -13.66
CA PRO A 19 38.17 32.43 -13.95
C PRO A 19 36.84 31.94 -13.34
N MET A 20 36.54 30.63 -13.31
CA MET A 20 35.84 29.98 -12.17
C MET A 20 35.62 28.48 -12.45
N LEU A 21 36.33 27.67 -11.66
CA LEU A 21 35.90 26.40 -11.03
C LEU A 21 35.64 25.16 -11.91
N SER A 22 36.70 24.35 -12.05
CA SER A 22 36.56 22.89 -12.09
C SER A 22 36.63 22.35 -10.66
N THR A 23 35.51 21.87 -10.13
CA THR A 23 35.48 21.02 -8.95
C THR A 23 34.41 19.96 -9.15
N ALA A 24 34.88 18.71 -9.05
CA ALA A 24 34.18 17.44 -9.13
C ALA A 24 32.69 17.48 -8.77
N LEU A 25 31.85 17.00 -9.69
CA LEU A 25 30.58 16.38 -9.32
C LEU A 25 30.92 15.10 -8.54
N ASP A 26 31.14 15.22 -7.24
CA ASP A 26 30.74 14.21 -6.29
C ASP A 26 29.22 14.38 -6.17
N ASP A 27 28.48 13.70 -7.05
CA ASP A 27 27.03 13.67 -6.98
C ASP A 27 26.71 12.76 -5.79
N PRO A 28 26.22 13.29 -4.64
CA PRO A 28 25.85 12.44 -3.53
C PRO A 28 24.71 11.56 -4.04
N VAL A 29 24.97 10.27 -4.23
CA VAL A 29 23.88 9.31 -4.38
C VAL A 29 23.00 9.50 -3.13
N PRO A 30 21.71 9.85 -3.26
CA PRO A 30 20.84 9.79 -2.11
C PRO A 30 20.78 8.31 -1.72
N SER A 31 21.55 7.95 -0.69
CA SER A 31 21.29 6.79 0.15
C SER A 31 20.02 7.05 0.95
N SER A 32 18.90 7.29 0.27
CA SER A 32 17.66 6.72 0.74
C SER A 32 17.54 5.37 0.05
N ALA A 33 18.11 4.35 0.69
CA ALA A 33 17.55 3.01 0.61
C ALA A 33 16.14 3.06 1.23
N SER A 34 15.25 3.84 0.62
CA SER A 34 13.83 3.78 0.82
C SER A 34 13.45 2.48 0.15
N SER A 35 13.19 1.47 0.97
CA SER A 35 12.63 0.19 0.55
C SER A 35 11.17 0.34 0.10
N ASP A 36 10.89 1.39 -0.68
CA ASP A 36 9.59 1.71 -1.27
C ASP A 36 9.47 1.13 -2.68
N ILE A 37 10.35 0.20 -3.07
CA ILE A 37 10.31 -0.46 -4.39
C ILE A 37 9.09 -1.40 -4.53
N TYR A 38 8.21 -1.52 -3.53
CA TYR A 38 6.93 -2.24 -3.64
C TYR A 38 5.74 -1.57 -2.94
N ARG A 39 5.70 -0.24 -2.84
CA ARG A 39 4.47 0.45 -2.37
C ARG A 39 3.88 1.46 -3.33
N ASP A 40 4.26 1.43 -4.60
CA ASP A 40 3.40 1.94 -5.66
C ASP A 40 2.28 0.91 -5.94
N CYS A 41 1.37 0.77 -4.97
CA CYS A 41 0.04 0.27 -5.27
C CYS A 41 -0.72 1.42 -5.92
N PRO A 42 -1.25 1.25 -7.14
CA PRO A 42 -2.00 2.32 -7.80
C PRO A 42 -3.18 2.72 -6.91
N PRO A 43 -3.59 4.01 -6.92
CA PRO A 43 -4.71 4.49 -6.12
C PRO A 43 -6.03 3.92 -6.68
N ALA A 44 -6.32 2.67 -6.34
CA ALA A 44 -7.62 2.04 -6.54
C ALA A 44 -8.50 2.40 -5.34
N GLY A 45 -8.89 3.68 -5.28
CA GLY A 45 -9.47 4.36 -4.11
C GLY A 45 -10.64 3.62 -3.45
N ASP A 46 -11.42 2.85 -4.21
CA ASP A 46 -12.65 2.26 -3.67
C ASP A 46 -12.72 0.72 -3.82
N ARG A 47 -11.95 0.17 -4.77
CA ARG A 47 -12.05 -1.28 -5.09
C ARG A 47 -11.27 -2.14 -4.11
N ARG A 48 -10.12 -1.65 -3.66
CA ARG A 48 -9.24 -2.34 -2.71
C ARG A 48 -9.64 -2.08 -1.26
N GLU A 49 -10.47 -1.07 -1.01
CA GLU A 49 -10.90 -0.75 0.35
C GLU A 49 -11.74 -1.89 0.94
N ILE A 50 -12.72 -2.41 0.19
CA ILE A 50 -13.52 -3.57 0.64
C ILE A 50 -12.62 -4.80 0.85
N GLU A 51 -11.74 -5.11 -0.10
CA GLU A 51 -10.82 -6.26 0.01
C GLU A 51 -9.91 -6.13 1.24
N ARG A 52 -9.40 -4.92 1.49
CA ARG A 52 -8.55 -4.62 2.64
C ARG A 52 -9.33 -4.68 3.95
N ASN A 53 -10.53 -4.14 4.00
CA ASN A 53 -11.37 -4.17 5.18
C ASN A 53 -11.75 -5.61 5.53
N VAL A 54 -12.21 -6.40 4.56
CA VAL A 54 -12.49 -7.84 4.77
C VAL A 54 -11.24 -8.57 5.23
N ARG A 55 -10.09 -8.36 4.56
CA ARG A 55 -8.84 -8.98 4.98
C ARG A 55 -8.47 -8.62 6.41
N ASN A 56 -8.56 -7.34 6.78
CA ASN A 56 -8.25 -6.88 8.13
C ASN A 56 -9.22 -7.48 9.14
N THR A 57 -10.54 -7.47 8.88
CA THR A 57 -11.54 -8.06 9.76
C THR A 57 -11.28 -9.53 10.02
N LEU A 58 -10.87 -10.29 8.99
CA LEU A 58 -10.57 -11.71 9.13
C LEU A 58 -9.26 -11.96 9.89
N VAL A 59 -8.21 -11.19 9.61
CA VAL A 59 -6.89 -11.34 10.27
C VAL A 59 -6.90 -10.84 11.71
N ASP A 60 -7.77 -9.88 12.04
CA ASP A 60 -7.92 -9.33 13.40
C ASP A 60 -8.69 -10.29 14.33
N GLN A 61 -9.40 -11.30 13.79
CA GLN A 61 -10.12 -12.24 14.64
C GLN A 61 -9.17 -13.11 15.47
N PRO A 62 -9.28 -13.08 16.80
CA PRO A 62 -8.56 -14.02 17.64
C PRO A 62 -9.04 -15.44 17.34
N GLY A 63 -8.10 -16.38 17.17
CA GLY A 63 -8.40 -17.80 16.91
C GLY A 63 -8.50 -18.18 15.42
N LEU A 64 -8.50 -17.22 14.49
CA LEU A 64 -8.34 -17.49 13.05
C LEU A 64 -6.89 -17.30 12.63
N LYS A 65 -6.27 -18.37 12.14
CA LYS A 65 -4.91 -18.31 11.62
C LYS A 65 -4.92 -18.70 10.15
N PHE A 66 -4.49 -17.78 9.28
CA PHE A 66 -4.44 -18.02 7.85
C PHE A 66 -3.00 -18.23 7.41
N SER A 67 -2.70 -19.40 6.86
CA SER A 67 -1.41 -19.66 6.20
C SER A 67 -1.33 -18.91 4.87
N SER A 68 -2.47 -18.83 4.16
CA SER A 68 -2.63 -18.01 2.96
C SER A 68 -4.04 -17.46 2.94
N LEU A 69 -4.19 -16.17 2.64
CA LEU A 69 -5.49 -15.52 2.49
C LEU A 69 -5.44 -14.54 1.33
N VAL A 70 -6.25 -14.84 0.33
CA VAL A 70 -6.49 -14.00 -0.85
C VAL A 70 -7.95 -13.58 -0.81
N VAL A 71 -8.18 -12.28 -0.74
CA VAL A 71 -9.51 -11.68 -0.82
C VAL A 71 -9.65 -11.04 -2.19
N ARG A 72 -10.67 -11.44 -2.95
CA ARG A 72 -10.95 -10.88 -4.28
C ARG A 72 -12.37 -10.38 -4.33
N ARG A 73 -12.57 -9.15 -4.78
CA ARG A 73 -13.92 -8.61 -4.99
C ARG A 73 -14.59 -9.27 -6.19
N ILE A 74 -15.86 -9.63 -6.02
CA ILE A 74 -16.77 -10.11 -7.07
C ILE A 74 -17.97 -9.15 -7.18
N HIS A 75 -18.92 -9.44 -8.08
CA HIS A 75 -20.16 -8.67 -8.18
C HIS A 75 -20.94 -8.76 -6.86
N ASP A 76 -21.18 -7.62 -6.22
CA ASP A 76 -21.85 -7.49 -4.90
C ASP A 76 -21.29 -8.41 -3.80
N GLY A 77 -19.97 -8.60 -3.76
CA GLY A 77 -19.41 -9.53 -2.79
C GLY A 77 -17.91 -9.70 -2.82
N VAL A 78 -17.45 -10.71 -2.08
CA VAL A 78 -16.03 -11.11 -2.03
C VAL A 78 -15.87 -12.62 -2.11
N CYS A 79 -14.77 -13.04 -2.71
CA CYS A 79 -14.28 -14.41 -2.72
C CYS A 79 -13.08 -14.49 -1.78
N LEU A 80 -13.16 -15.39 -0.81
CA LEU A 80 -12.09 -15.73 0.12
C LEU A 80 -11.43 -17.01 -0.37
N GLU A 81 -10.14 -16.99 -0.63
CA GLU A 81 -9.39 -18.15 -1.11
C GLU A 81 -8.10 -18.28 -0.32
N GLY A 82 -7.68 -19.52 -0.03
CA GLY A 82 -6.47 -19.77 0.72
C GLY A 82 -6.60 -20.93 1.69
N VAL A 83 -5.84 -20.87 2.77
CA VAL A 83 -5.72 -21.95 3.76
C VAL A 83 -5.93 -21.38 5.15
N LEU A 84 -6.95 -21.89 5.84
CA LEU A 84 -7.23 -21.63 7.24
C LEU A 84 -6.63 -22.76 8.08
N GLU A 85 -5.74 -22.42 9.00
CA GLU A 85 -5.24 -23.32 10.04
C GLU A 85 -6.26 -23.35 11.18
N VAL A 86 -6.91 -24.49 11.37
CA VAL A 86 -7.87 -24.71 12.46
C VAL A 86 -7.11 -25.27 13.66
N SER A 87 -7.37 -24.68 14.83
CA SER A 87 -6.93 -25.15 16.15
C SER A 87 -8.18 -25.43 17.01
N ASP A 88 -8.05 -26.08 18.17
CA ASP A 88 -9.18 -26.34 19.09
C ASP A 88 -10.01 -25.09 19.47
N ASP A 89 -9.44 -23.89 19.35
CA ASP A 89 -10.12 -22.61 19.64
C ASP A 89 -10.93 -22.06 18.43
N THR A 90 -10.78 -22.68 17.25
CA THR A 90 -11.40 -22.21 16.00
C THR A 90 -12.81 -22.79 15.78
N ASP A 91 -13.24 -23.72 16.65
CA ASP A 91 -14.56 -24.35 16.62
C ASP A 91 -15.69 -23.32 16.73
N GLY A 92 -16.40 -23.09 15.61
CA GLY A 92 -17.59 -22.24 15.54
C GLY A 92 -17.39 -20.85 14.93
N THR A 93 -16.18 -20.49 14.48
CA THR A 93 -15.96 -19.18 13.84
C THR A 93 -16.36 -19.19 12.36
N ASP A 94 -17.52 -18.60 12.05
CA ASP A 94 -18.00 -18.44 10.67
C ASP A 94 -17.30 -17.30 9.94
N VAL A 95 -16.21 -17.64 9.23
CA VAL A 95 -15.42 -16.71 8.38
C VAL A 95 -16.30 -15.98 7.35
N SER A 96 -17.32 -16.67 6.83
CA SER A 96 -18.28 -16.10 5.89
C SER A 96 -19.14 -15.01 6.54
N ASN A 97 -19.58 -15.21 7.78
CA ASN A 97 -20.39 -14.21 8.50
C ASN A 97 -19.54 -12.98 8.86
N LEU A 98 -18.28 -13.17 9.25
CA LEU A 98 -17.35 -12.08 9.51
C LEU A 98 -17.12 -11.21 8.27
N ALA A 99 -16.91 -11.83 7.10
CA ALA A 99 -16.75 -11.09 5.86
C ALA A 99 -18.01 -10.29 5.46
N ARG A 100 -19.22 -10.79 5.78
CA ARG A 100 -20.50 -10.08 5.54
C ARG A 100 -20.73 -8.89 6.46
N GLN A 101 -19.99 -8.76 7.57
CA GLN A 101 -20.09 -7.59 8.44
C GLN A 101 -19.48 -6.33 7.79
N VAL A 102 -18.65 -6.50 6.76
CA VAL A 102 -18.05 -5.39 6.03
C VAL A 102 -19.09 -4.76 5.10
N ALA A 103 -19.24 -3.43 5.19
CA ALA A 103 -20.16 -2.68 4.35
C ALA A 103 -19.82 -2.87 2.85
N GLY A 104 -20.82 -3.25 2.05
CA GLY A 104 -20.67 -3.51 0.61
C GLY A 104 -20.38 -4.97 0.25
N VAL A 105 -20.57 -5.91 1.20
CA VAL A 105 -20.44 -7.36 0.96
C VAL A 105 -21.80 -8.05 1.17
N ASP A 106 -22.54 -8.26 0.09
CA ASP A 106 -23.80 -9.02 0.12
C ASP A 106 -23.55 -10.53 -0.02
N ASN A 107 -22.62 -10.89 -0.92
CA ASN A 107 -22.28 -12.26 -1.25
C ASN A 107 -20.86 -12.61 -0.82
N VAL A 108 -20.69 -13.78 -0.17
CA VAL A 108 -19.37 -14.30 0.19
C VAL A 108 -19.19 -15.69 -0.39
N ILE A 109 -18.15 -15.84 -1.20
CA ILE A 109 -17.72 -17.15 -1.70
C ILE A 109 -16.55 -17.60 -0.85
N ASN A 110 -16.77 -18.60 0.00
CA ASN A 110 -15.72 -19.21 0.80
C ASN A 110 -15.05 -20.37 0.03
N ARG A 111 -13.77 -20.20 -0.32
CA ARG A 111 -12.88 -21.22 -0.91
C ARG A 111 -11.64 -21.42 -0.04
N LEU A 112 -11.78 -21.24 1.26
CA LEU A 112 -10.72 -21.53 2.22
C LEU A 112 -10.65 -23.03 2.43
N LEU A 113 -9.45 -23.57 2.30
CA LEU A 113 -9.13 -24.94 2.65
C LEU A 113 -8.79 -24.98 4.13
N VAL A 114 -9.42 -25.90 4.86
CA VAL A 114 -9.11 -26.12 6.28
C VAL A 114 -7.92 -27.08 6.38
N CYS A 115 -6.83 -26.60 6.98
CA CYS A 115 -5.72 -27.43 7.38
C CYS A 115 -5.79 -27.64 8.89
N ASP A 116 -6.10 -28.87 9.29
CA ASP A 116 -5.93 -29.30 10.67
C ASP A 116 -4.42 -29.42 10.93
N THR A 117 -3.90 -28.51 11.76
CA THR A 117 -2.51 -28.60 12.23
C THR A 117 -2.39 -29.42 13.51
N GLY A 118 -3.48 -30.13 13.86
CA GLY A 118 -3.54 -31.10 14.93
C GLY A 118 -2.29 -31.96 14.92
N SER A 119 -1.38 -31.67 15.85
CA SER A 119 -0.24 -32.52 16.13
C SER A 119 -0.81 -33.81 16.70
N ARG A 120 -1.20 -34.70 15.81
CA ARG A 120 -1.63 -36.05 16.11
C ARG A 120 -0.39 -36.80 16.59
N ALA A 121 -0.02 -36.55 17.85
CA ALA A 121 0.92 -37.35 18.60
C ALA A 121 0.27 -38.71 18.75
N VAL A 122 0.59 -39.61 17.82
CA VAL A 122 0.28 -41.03 17.90
C VAL A 122 1.04 -41.55 19.12
N ARG A 123 0.32 -41.78 20.22
CA ARG A 123 0.83 -42.49 21.39
C ARG A 123 0.81 -43.99 21.14
#